data_AF-A0A7C3J2Y3-F1
#
_entry.id   AF-A0A7C3J2Y3-F1
#
_cell.length_a   1.000
_cell.length_b   1.000
_cell.length_c   1.000
_cell.angle_alpha   90.00
_cell.angle_beta   90.00
_cell.angle_gamma   90.00
#
_symmetry.space_group_name_H-M   'P 1'
#
loop_
_entity.id
_entity.type
_entity.pdbx_description
1 polymer ?
#
loop_
_entity_poly.entity_id
_entity_poly.type
_entity_poly.pdbx_seq_one_letter_code
_entity_poly.pdbx_strand_id
1 'polypeptide(L)'
;MDLHLLFYDIETKKDPHGIRIRLVRELRRAGAIKVQRSAWVAEKITPSLVRLIDEFRRAGGAFKIAEWLPRTLSEVSGEAKSMVISLAVFGSEPFHKGHHDKIGSSLEQKFGCKVKLVPVGESAIKEYSTMAQKRTRLQDAQKPISRILDEAALDDTDALIIINYGRTGKSGIMYIAQALARTSVLRNLTSLPLLHVERLGEADGAILVWNETGSVLADFLKEELMMPIVRPSISLKKTTNIGERELRQIQYAMPGDAIVVNGVKIGTCLAEQVYLVAEKGRIVEIIGGKALKSVKKVRIDSLDSAIIKTV
;
A
#
# COMPACT_ATOMS: atom_id res chain seq x y z
N MET A 1 12.19 6.62 12.95
CA MET A 1 12.23 5.16 12.69
C MET A 1 13.04 5.04 11.43
N ASP A 2 14.17 4.35 11.48
CA ASP A 2 15.21 4.49 10.47
C ASP A 2 15.04 3.38 9.43
N LEU A 3 14.86 3.76 8.17
CA LEU A 3 14.88 2.81 7.07
C LEU A 3 16.33 2.49 6.74
N HIS A 4 16.61 1.23 6.46
CA HIS A 4 17.95 0.78 6.10
C HIS A 4 18.00 0.32 4.65
N LEU A 5 18.97 0.84 3.89
CA LEU A 5 19.35 0.33 2.59
C LEU A 5 20.44 -0.73 2.77
N LEU A 6 20.15 -1.91 2.25
CA LEU A 6 20.95 -3.12 2.38
C LEU A 6 21.47 -3.50 1.01
N PHE A 7 22.80 -3.57 0.87
CA PHE A 7 23.46 -4.06 -0.33
C PHE A 7 24.23 -5.33 -0.03
N TYR A 8 24.20 -6.29 -0.93
CA TYR A 8 25.06 -7.46 -0.83
C TYR A 8 25.67 -7.83 -2.17
N ASP A 9 26.87 -8.38 -2.12
CA ASP A 9 27.52 -8.97 -3.28
C ASP A 9 28.24 -10.25 -2.88
N ILE A 10 28.15 -11.26 -3.74
CA ILE A 10 28.86 -12.52 -3.58
C ILE A 10 29.07 -13.12 -4.97
N GLU A 11 30.30 -13.51 -5.27
CA GLU A 11 30.62 -14.17 -6.52
C GLU A 11 29.80 -15.46 -6.65
N THR A 12 29.21 -15.69 -7.82
CA THR A 12 28.34 -16.86 -8.07
C THR A 12 29.06 -18.20 -7.84
N LYS A 13 30.39 -18.23 -8.03
CA LYS A 13 31.24 -19.40 -7.77
C LYS A 13 31.50 -19.64 -6.27
N LYS A 14 31.25 -18.64 -5.44
CA LYS A 14 31.45 -18.61 -3.98
C LYS A 14 30.12 -18.48 -3.22
N ASP A 15 29.03 -19.06 -3.72
CA ASP A 15 27.75 -19.16 -2.99
C ASP A 15 27.64 -20.57 -2.33
N PRO A 16 28.51 -20.92 -1.35
CA PRO A 16 28.46 -22.23 -0.74
C PRO A 16 27.08 -22.41 -0.10
N HIS A 17 26.45 -23.55 -0.38
CA HIS A 17 25.24 -23.98 0.31
C HIS A 17 24.03 -23.05 0.08
N GLY A 18 24.06 -22.23 -0.97
CA GLY A 18 22.95 -21.34 -1.35
C GLY A 18 22.68 -20.26 -0.30
N ILE A 19 23.73 -19.75 0.36
CA ILE A 19 23.63 -18.71 1.39
C ILE A 19 22.93 -17.45 0.87
N ARG A 20 23.12 -17.09 -0.41
CA ARG A 20 22.38 -16.00 -1.06
C ARG A 20 20.87 -16.25 -1.07
N ILE A 21 20.45 -17.47 -1.35
CA ILE A 21 19.02 -17.84 -1.39
C ILE A 21 18.43 -17.74 0.02
N ARG A 22 19.16 -18.21 1.03
CA ARG A 22 18.77 -18.10 2.43
C ARG A 22 18.64 -16.63 2.84
N LEU A 23 19.61 -15.79 2.49
CA LEU A 23 19.60 -14.35 2.77
C LEU A 23 18.37 -13.67 2.15
N VAL A 24 18.10 -13.94 0.87
CA VAL A 24 16.91 -13.40 0.18
C VAL A 24 15.60 -13.87 0.83
N ARG A 25 15.53 -15.13 1.28
CA ARG A 25 14.36 -15.65 2.00
C ARG A 25 14.18 -14.93 3.33
N GLU A 26 15.25 -14.69 4.06
CA GLU A 26 15.19 -14.02 5.36
C GLU A 26 14.84 -12.54 5.23
N LEU A 27 15.40 -11.83 4.23
CA LEU A 27 15.01 -10.47 3.88
C LEU A 27 13.50 -10.38 3.60
N ARG A 28 12.95 -11.33 2.83
CA ARG A 28 11.50 -11.40 2.58
C ARG A 28 10.70 -11.65 3.85
N ARG A 29 11.15 -12.54 4.74
CA ARG A 29 10.48 -12.80 6.03
C ARG A 29 10.51 -11.58 6.95
N ALA A 30 11.59 -10.81 6.92
CA ALA A 30 11.72 -9.56 7.64
C ALA A 30 10.87 -8.41 7.04
N GLY A 31 10.13 -8.67 5.96
CA GLY A 31 9.33 -7.66 5.28
C GLY A 31 10.14 -6.69 4.40
N ALA A 32 11.44 -6.96 4.17
CA ALA A 32 12.28 -6.10 3.37
C ALA A 32 11.77 -5.99 1.92
N ILE A 33 11.97 -4.81 1.34
CA ILE A 33 11.52 -4.45 0.00
C ILE A 33 12.69 -4.55 -0.95
N LYS A 34 12.50 -5.29 -2.04
CA LYS A 34 13.56 -5.47 -3.02
C LYS A 34 13.54 -4.28 -3.98
N VAL A 35 14.63 -3.54 -4.03
CA VAL A 35 14.83 -2.42 -4.98
C VAL A 35 15.52 -2.93 -6.24
N GLN A 36 16.59 -3.72 -6.07
CA GLN A 36 17.31 -4.37 -7.17
C GLN A 36 17.69 -5.80 -6.80
N ARG A 37 18.36 -6.54 -7.70
CA ARG A 37 18.77 -7.93 -7.47
C ARG A 37 19.49 -8.12 -6.13
N SER A 38 20.32 -7.15 -5.76
CA SER A 38 21.21 -7.15 -4.60
C SER A 38 21.02 -5.96 -3.66
N ALA A 39 19.95 -5.17 -3.85
CA ALA A 39 19.66 -3.98 -3.05
C ALA A 39 18.25 -4.07 -2.46
N TRP A 40 18.13 -3.84 -1.16
CA TRP A 40 16.90 -4.01 -0.40
C TRP A 40 16.71 -2.87 0.60
N VAL A 41 15.48 -2.45 0.84
CA VAL A 41 15.12 -1.51 1.91
C VAL A 41 14.43 -2.30 3.03
N ALA A 42 14.83 -2.09 4.27
CA ALA A 42 14.22 -2.75 5.42
C ALA A 42 13.97 -1.74 6.55
N GLU A 43 12.78 -1.81 7.14
CA GLU A 43 12.46 -1.06 8.36
C GLU A 43 13.07 -1.71 9.61
N LYS A 44 13.26 -3.03 9.60
CA LYS A 44 13.76 -3.78 10.75
C LYS A 44 14.85 -4.76 10.33
N ILE A 45 15.95 -4.74 11.09
CA ILE A 45 17.01 -5.74 10.98
C ILE A 45 16.81 -6.74 12.13
N THR A 46 16.30 -7.94 11.82
CA THR A 46 15.99 -8.95 12.83
C THR A 46 17.26 -9.66 13.32
N PRO A 47 17.28 -10.23 14.54
CA PRO A 47 18.43 -11.03 15.00
C PRO A 47 18.77 -12.21 14.09
N SER A 48 17.75 -12.80 13.46
CA SER A 48 17.90 -13.86 12.46
C SER A 48 18.63 -13.36 11.22
N LEU A 49 18.25 -12.18 10.71
CA LEU A 49 18.91 -11.53 9.58
C LEU A 49 20.36 -11.16 9.91
N VAL A 50 20.65 -10.66 11.12
CA VAL A 50 22.02 -10.35 11.56
C VAL A 50 22.92 -11.58 11.51
N ARG A 51 22.45 -12.71 12.08
CA ARG A 51 23.22 -13.98 12.05
C ARG A 51 23.52 -14.43 10.62
N LEU A 52 22.55 -14.30 9.73
CA LEU A 52 22.70 -14.70 8.34
C LEU A 52 23.61 -13.77 7.55
N ILE A 53 23.61 -12.47 7.86
CA ILE A 53 24.56 -11.50 7.31
C ILE A 53 25.99 -11.83 7.77
N ASP A 54 26.19 -12.19 9.04
CA ASP A 54 27.52 -12.61 9.54
C ASP A 54 28.02 -13.87 8.83
N GLU A 55 27.15 -14.88 8.68
CA GLU A 55 27.45 -16.09 7.90
C GLU A 55 27.80 -15.74 6.44
N PHE A 56 27.04 -14.84 5.82
CA PHE A 56 27.27 -14.38 4.45
C PHE A 56 28.64 -13.71 4.30
N ARG A 57 29.05 -12.91 5.29
CA ARG A 57 30.37 -12.27 5.33
C ARG A 57 31.50 -13.27 5.50
N ARG A 58 31.34 -14.27 6.37
CA ARG A 58 32.33 -15.35 6.55
C ARG A 58 32.51 -16.22 5.31
N ALA A 59 31.46 -16.37 4.51
CA ALA A 59 31.52 -17.05 3.21
C ALA A 59 32.22 -16.23 2.11
N GLY A 60 32.74 -15.04 2.43
CA GLY A 60 33.43 -14.16 1.47
C GLY A 60 32.50 -13.19 0.74
N GLY A 61 31.23 -13.09 1.13
CA GLY A 61 30.30 -12.09 0.61
C GLY A 61 30.53 -10.71 1.24
N ALA A 62 30.30 -9.66 0.45
CA ALA A 62 30.26 -8.29 0.94
C ALA A 62 28.82 -7.91 1.31
N PHE A 63 28.61 -7.29 2.47
CA PHE A 63 27.30 -6.78 2.88
C PHE A 63 27.46 -5.38 3.46
N LYS A 64 26.61 -4.44 3.04
CA LYS A 64 26.58 -3.06 3.53
C LYS A 64 25.18 -2.70 4.00
N ILE A 65 25.14 -1.94 5.08
CA ILE A 65 23.93 -1.40 5.68
C ILE A 65 24.16 0.10 5.79
N ALA A 66 23.25 0.89 5.23
CA ALA A 66 23.25 2.33 5.35
C ALA A 66 21.87 2.79 5.81
N GLU A 67 21.81 3.86 6.59
CA GLU A 67 20.56 4.59 6.76
C GLU A 67 20.10 5.13 5.40
N TRP A 68 18.81 5.00 5.13
CA TRP A 68 18.23 5.38 3.87
C TRP A 68 17.32 6.59 4.05
N LEU A 69 17.73 7.69 3.41
CA LEU A 69 16.94 8.90 3.28
C LEU A 69 16.60 9.09 1.79
N PRO A 70 15.35 8.82 1.40
CA PRO A 70 14.89 9.02 0.04
C PRO A 70 14.92 10.50 -0.33
N ARG A 71 15.41 10.79 -1.53
CA ARG A 71 15.45 12.13 -2.12
C ARG A 71 14.95 12.03 -3.55
N THR A 72 14.20 13.03 -4.00
CA THR A 72 13.79 13.10 -5.41
C THR A 72 15.00 13.49 -6.27
N LEU A 73 14.94 13.18 -7.56
CA LEU A 73 16.02 13.58 -8.45
C LEU A 73 16.17 15.11 -8.50
N SER A 74 15.05 15.83 -8.49
CA SER A 74 15.00 17.29 -8.44
C SER A 74 15.67 17.86 -7.18
N GLU A 75 15.47 17.24 -6.01
CA GLU A 75 16.15 17.63 -4.77
C GLU A 75 17.68 17.48 -4.87
N VAL A 76 18.15 16.43 -5.55
CA VAL A 76 19.59 16.15 -5.69
C VAL A 76 20.23 17.00 -6.78
N SER A 77 19.56 17.20 -7.92
CA SER A 77 20.13 17.97 -9.04
C SER A 77 19.95 19.48 -8.92
N GLY A 78 18.99 19.96 -8.13
CA GLY A 78 18.63 21.39 -8.08
C GLY A 78 17.93 21.92 -9.35
N GLU A 79 17.89 21.12 -10.41
CA GLU A 79 17.20 21.41 -11.67
C GLU A 79 15.81 20.76 -11.71
N ALA A 80 14.87 21.46 -12.37
CA ALA A 80 13.58 20.88 -12.71
C ALA A 80 13.77 19.83 -13.83
N LYS A 81 13.59 18.55 -13.50
CA LYS A 81 13.63 17.44 -14.45
C LYS A 81 12.24 16.91 -14.79
N SER A 82 12.13 16.07 -15.83
CA SER A 82 10.85 15.48 -16.22
C SER A 82 10.30 14.64 -15.08
N MET A 83 9.14 15.04 -14.57
CA MET A 83 8.50 14.42 -13.43
C MET A 83 7.92 13.05 -13.78
N VAL A 84 7.96 12.11 -12.84
CA VAL A 84 7.31 10.80 -12.96
C VAL A 84 6.26 10.65 -11.87
N ILE A 85 4.99 10.58 -12.25
CA ILE A 85 3.88 10.46 -11.31
C ILE A 85 3.33 9.04 -11.34
N SER A 86 3.26 8.40 -10.17
CA SER A 86 2.60 7.11 -10.02
C SER A 86 1.13 7.30 -9.67
N LEU A 87 0.23 6.76 -10.47
CA LEU A 87 -1.21 6.68 -10.20
C LEU A 87 -1.54 5.29 -9.63
N ALA A 88 -1.72 5.22 -8.32
CA ALA A 88 -2.15 4.02 -7.62
C ALA A 88 -3.68 3.86 -7.72
N VAL A 89 -4.15 3.00 -8.62
CA VAL A 89 -5.58 2.85 -8.92
C VAL A 89 -6.19 1.70 -8.11
N PHE A 90 -7.07 2.03 -7.17
CA PHE A 90 -7.71 1.09 -6.27
C PHE A 90 -9.05 0.57 -6.80
N GLY A 91 -9.18 -0.74 -6.88
CA GLY A 91 -10.38 -1.39 -7.42
C GLY A 91 -10.53 -1.25 -8.94
N SER A 92 -11.55 -1.91 -9.50
CA SER A 92 -11.83 -1.88 -10.94
C SER A 92 -12.62 -0.65 -11.36
N GLU A 93 -13.41 -0.06 -10.46
CA GLU A 93 -14.34 1.02 -10.79
C GLU A 93 -13.64 2.26 -11.42
N PRO A 94 -12.49 2.75 -10.92
CA PRO A 94 -11.80 3.86 -11.58
C PRO A 94 -11.25 3.51 -12.97
N PHE A 95 -11.03 2.23 -13.26
CA PHE A 95 -10.70 1.77 -14.61
C PHE A 95 -11.93 1.83 -15.51
N HIS A 96 -13.05 1.23 -15.09
CA HIS A 96 -14.30 1.23 -15.86
C HIS A 96 -14.83 2.64 -16.15
N LYS A 97 -14.67 3.57 -15.21
CA LYS A 97 -15.09 4.97 -15.37
C LYS A 97 -14.07 5.86 -16.10
N GLY A 98 -12.91 5.34 -16.49
CA GLY A 98 -11.87 6.13 -17.17
C GLY A 98 -11.24 7.23 -16.31
N HIS A 99 -11.35 7.15 -14.98
CA HIS A 99 -10.82 8.17 -14.08
C HIS A 99 -9.29 8.26 -14.12
N HIS A 100 -8.64 7.10 -14.22
CA HIS A 100 -7.18 7.00 -14.34
C HIS A 100 -6.65 7.67 -15.61
N ASP A 101 -7.32 7.49 -16.75
CA ASP A 101 -6.97 8.13 -18.02
C ASP A 101 -7.22 9.63 -17.95
N LYS A 102 -8.39 10.06 -17.46
CA LYS A 102 -8.70 11.49 -17.29
C LYS A 102 -7.63 12.19 -16.45
N ILE A 103 -7.34 11.67 -15.26
CA ILE A 103 -6.35 12.27 -14.35
C ILE A 103 -4.94 12.19 -14.96
N GLY A 104 -4.58 11.05 -15.54
CA GLY A 104 -3.27 10.85 -16.17
C GLY A 104 -3.02 11.84 -17.29
N SER A 105 -3.91 11.93 -18.28
CA SER A 105 -3.77 12.83 -19.42
C SER A 105 -3.73 14.30 -19.01
N SER A 106 -4.55 14.73 -18.04
CA SER A 106 -4.49 16.11 -17.54
C SER A 106 -3.15 16.43 -16.88
N LEU A 107 -2.57 15.51 -16.12
CA LEU A 107 -1.24 15.67 -15.51
C LEU A 107 -0.14 15.74 -16.57
N GLU A 108 -0.15 14.83 -17.54
CA GLU A 108 0.84 14.81 -18.64
C GLU A 108 0.77 16.08 -19.47
N GLN A 109 -0.44 16.55 -19.80
CA GLN A 109 -0.64 17.78 -20.56
C GLN A 109 -0.18 19.03 -19.79
N LYS A 110 -0.47 19.10 -18.48
CA LYS A 110 -0.12 20.29 -17.67
C LYS A 110 1.36 20.37 -17.33
N PHE A 111 1.97 19.24 -16.97
CA PHE A 111 3.31 19.22 -16.38
C PHE A 111 4.39 18.62 -17.31
N GLY A 112 4.01 18.07 -18.48
CA GLY A 112 4.95 17.33 -19.32
C GLY A 112 5.56 16.13 -18.61
N CYS A 113 4.87 15.58 -17.61
CA CYS A 113 5.33 14.47 -16.79
C CYS A 113 5.06 13.13 -17.50
N LYS A 114 5.69 12.06 -17.02
CA LYS A 114 5.32 10.69 -17.36
C LYS A 114 4.40 10.13 -16.28
N VAL A 115 3.25 9.59 -16.67
CA VAL A 115 2.35 8.89 -15.74
C VAL A 115 2.57 7.38 -15.77
N LYS A 116 2.72 6.77 -14.59
CA LYS A 116 2.81 5.31 -14.40
C LYS A 116 1.55 4.81 -13.68
N LEU A 117 0.83 3.88 -14.29
CA LEU A 117 -0.31 3.22 -13.64
C LEU A 117 0.15 2.09 -12.72
N VAL A 118 -0.33 2.10 -11.49
CA VAL A 118 -0.09 1.06 -10.48
C VAL A 118 -1.44 0.50 -10.03
N PRO A 119 -1.91 -0.62 -10.60
CA PRO A 119 -3.17 -1.22 -10.15
C PRO A 119 -3.03 -1.81 -8.74
N VAL A 120 -3.93 -1.44 -7.82
CA VAL A 120 -3.89 -1.84 -6.42
C VAL A 120 -5.12 -2.68 -6.04
N GLY A 121 -4.83 -3.93 -5.66
CA GLY A 121 -5.84 -4.93 -5.29
C GLY A 121 -6.24 -5.83 -6.46
N GLU A 122 -6.85 -6.98 -6.13
CA GLU A 122 -7.11 -8.05 -7.09
C GLU A 122 -7.99 -7.60 -8.28
N SER A 123 -9.06 -6.83 -8.03
CA SER A 123 -9.96 -6.37 -9.09
C SER A 123 -9.30 -5.35 -10.02
N ALA A 124 -8.55 -4.40 -9.47
CA ALA A 124 -7.76 -3.43 -10.25
C ALA A 124 -6.73 -4.13 -11.14
N ILE A 125 -6.00 -5.10 -10.59
CA ILE A 125 -4.96 -5.83 -11.32
C ILE A 125 -5.57 -6.63 -12.47
N LYS A 126 -6.69 -7.33 -12.23
CA LYS A 126 -7.39 -8.05 -13.29
C LYS A 126 -7.86 -7.12 -14.40
N GLU A 127 -8.49 -6.01 -14.05
CA GLU A 127 -9.01 -5.04 -15.01
C GLU A 127 -7.88 -4.45 -15.86
N TYR A 128 -6.83 -3.94 -15.21
CA TYR A 128 -5.67 -3.39 -15.89
C TYR A 128 -4.98 -4.42 -16.81
N SER A 129 -4.92 -5.69 -16.40
CA SER A 129 -4.35 -6.77 -17.23
C SER A 129 -5.12 -6.96 -18.53
N THR A 130 -6.45 -6.95 -18.43
CA THR A 130 -7.35 -7.07 -19.59
C THR A 130 -7.16 -5.88 -20.52
N MET A 131 -7.19 -4.66 -19.97
CA MET A 131 -7.00 -3.41 -20.73
C MET A 131 -5.65 -3.36 -21.43
N ALA A 132 -4.56 -3.69 -20.73
CA ALA A 132 -3.20 -3.59 -21.25
C ALA A 132 -2.83 -4.73 -22.21
N GLN A 133 -3.72 -5.72 -22.44
CA GLN A 133 -3.44 -6.97 -23.17
C GLN A 133 -2.14 -7.67 -22.70
N LYS A 134 -1.74 -7.43 -21.45
CA LYS A 134 -0.53 -7.98 -20.86
C LYS A 134 -0.94 -9.15 -19.98
N ARG A 135 -0.20 -10.26 -20.07
CA ARG A 135 -0.15 -11.27 -19.00
C ARG A 135 0.53 -10.63 -17.79
N THR A 136 -0.20 -9.80 -17.05
CA THR A 136 0.28 -9.26 -15.79
C THR A 136 0.57 -10.42 -14.87
N ARG A 137 1.62 -10.31 -14.04
CA ARG A 137 1.97 -11.34 -13.08
C ARG A 137 0.81 -11.46 -12.09
N LEU A 138 -0.04 -12.46 -12.26
CA LEU A 138 -1.10 -12.83 -11.29
C LEU A 138 -0.58 -12.97 -9.86
N GLN A 139 0.73 -13.13 -9.68
CA GLN A 139 1.42 -13.09 -8.39
C GLN A 139 1.27 -11.74 -7.65
N ASP A 140 1.17 -10.61 -8.37
CA ASP A 140 0.99 -9.29 -7.76
C ASP A 140 -0.42 -9.13 -7.15
N ALA A 141 -1.42 -9.87 -7.64
CA ALA A 141 -2.76 -9.88 -7.06
C ALA A 141 -2.83 -10.46 -5.64
N GLN A 142 -1.81 -11.21 -5.24
CA GLN A 142 -1.70 -11.78 -3.90
C GLN A 142 -0.88 -10.91 -2.93
N LYS A 143 -0.25 -9.83 -3.41
CA LYS A 143 0.52 -8.93 -2.55
C LYS A 143 -0.41 -8.14 -1.63
N PRO A 144 -0.03 -7.91 -0.36
CA PRO A 144 -0.72 -6.95 0.49
C PRO A 144 -0.76 -5.56 -0.17
N ILE A 145 -1.86 -4.84 0.01
CA ILE A 145 -2.06 -3.49 -0.54
C ILE A 145 -0.94 -2.53 -0.09
N SER A 146 -0.61 -2.53 1.20
CA SER A 146 0.47 -1.69 1.74
C SER A 146 1.81 -1.98 1.08
N ARG A 147 2.06 -3.24 0.70
CA ARG A 147 3.27 -3.63 0.00
C ARG A 147 3.32 -3.09 -1.42
N ILE A 148 2.20 -3.08 -2.14
CA ILE A 148 2.11 -2.48 -3.48
C ILE A 148 2.39 -0.98 -3.40
N LEU A 149 1.83 -0.29 -2.40
CA LEU A 149 2.09 1.14 -2.18
C LEU A 149 3.55 1.44 -1.83
N ASP A 150 4.17 0.66 -0.95
CA ASP A 150 5.59 0.79 -0.64
C ASP A 150 6.48 0.58 -1.88
N GLU A 151 6.16 -0.42 -2.70
CA GLU A 151 6.88 -0.68 -3.95
C GLU A 151 6.71 0.46 -4.96
N ALA A 152 5.50 1.03 -5.07
CA ALA A 152 5.24 2.20 -5.92
C ALA A 152 6.04 3.42 -5.47
N ALA A 153 6.13 3.63 -4.16
CA ALA A 153 6.85 4.77 -3.58
C ALA A 153 8.39 4.61 -3.64
N LEU A 154 8.86 3.38 -3.79
CA LEU A 154 10.28 3.04 -4.01
C LEU A 154 10.68 3.01 -5.48
N ASP A 155 9.71 2.98 -6.39
CA ASP A 155 9.98 3.14 -7.81
C ASP A 155 10.43 4.58 -8.10
N ASP A 156 10.99 4.80 -9.29
CA ASP A 156 11.38 6.11 -9.77
C ASP A 156 10.13 7.00 -9.97
N THR A 157 9.70 7.68 -8.90
CA THR A 157 8.50 8.51 -8.84
C THR A 157 8.70 9.75 -7.98
N ASP A 158 8.20 10.87 -8.47
CA ASP A 158 8.24 12.18 -7.81
C ASP A 158 6.93 12.53 -7.09
N ALA A 159 5.86 11.76 -7.31
CA ALA A 159 4.60 11.88 -6.60
C ALA A 159 3.79 10.58 -6.71
N LEU A 160 3.03 10.27 -5.65
CA LEU A 160 2.08 9.17 -5.62
C LEU A 160 0.66 9.73 -5.46
N ILE A 161 -0.18 9.50 -6.45
CA ILE A 161 -1.60 9.88 -6.41
C ILE A 161 -2.42 8.60 -6.38
N ILE A 162 -3.18 8.42 -5.31
CA ILE A 162 -4.12 7.31 -5.15
C ILE A 162 -5.44 7.69 -5.82
N ILE A 163 -6.02 6.80 -6.61
CA ILE A 163 -7.37 6.96 -7.17
C ILE A 163 -8.22 5.86 -6.59
N ASN A 164 -9.27 6.22 -5.86
CA ASN A 164 -10.19 5.27 -5.25
C ASN A 164 -11.64 5.66 -5.54
N TYR A 165 -12.51 4.66 -5.51
CA TYR A 165 -13.95 4.85 -5.61
C TYR A 165 -14.61 3.99 -4.54
N GLY A 166 -14.62 4.51 -3.31
CA GLY A 166 -15.28 3.88 -2.16
C GLY A 166 -16.80 3.90 -2.31
N ARG A 167 -17.49 3.15 -1.44
CA ARG A 167 -18.96 3.12 -1.40
C ARG A 167 -19.56 4.47 -1.03
N THR A 168 -18.88 5.19 -0.14
CA THR A 168 -19.06 6.60 0.22
C THR A 168 -17.69 7.23 0.41
N GLY A 169 -17.57 8.55 0.30
CA GLY A 169 -16.31 9.27 0.48
C GLY A 169 -15.67 8.94 1.82
N LYS A 170 -16.45 8.94 2.91
CA LYS A 170 -15.96 8.59 4.25
C LYS A 170 -15.41 7.16 4.35
N SER A 171 -16.08 6.19 3.74
CA SER A 171 -15.64 4.78 3.76
C SER A 171 -14.37 4.56 2.94
N GLY A 172 -14.26 5.19 1.77
CA GLY A 172 -13.09 5.08 0.90
C GLY A 172 -11.85 5.75 1.50
N ILE A 173 -12.02 6.95 2.05
CA ILE A 173 -10.99 7.68 2.81
C ILE A 173 -10.45 6.82 3.96
N MET A 174 -11.33 6.17 4.73
CA MET A 174 -10.92 5.28 5.82
C MET A 174 -10.18 4.03 5.34
N TYR A 175 -10.60 3.47 4.21
CA TYR A 175 -9.92 2.32 3.62
C TYR A 175 -8.48 2.66 3.17
N ILE A 176 -8.29 3.82 2.52
CA ILE A 176 -6.96 4.31 2.14
C ILE A 176 -6.12 4.65 3.38
N ALA A 177 -6.70 5.28 4.40
CA ALA A 177 -5.99 5.58 5.65
C ALA A 177 -5.43 4.31 6.32
N GLN A 178 -6.24 3.25 6.37
CA GLN A 178 -5.80 1.95 6.87
C GLN A 178 -4.67 1.37 6.03
N ALA A 179 -4.75 1.46 4.70
CA ALA A 179 -3.69 0.98 3.82
C ALA A 179 -2.37 1.74 4.05
N LEU A 180 -2.44 3.07 4.11
CA LEU A 180 -1.29 3.95 4.34
C LEU A 180 -0.63 3.70 5.70
N ALA A 181 -1.42 3.56 6.77
CA ALA A 181 -0.89 3.27 8.11
C ALA A 181 -0.12 1.94 8.20
N ARG A 182 -0.31 1.03 7.23
CA ARG A 182 0.36 -0.27 7.17
C ARG A 182 1.51 -0.32 6.16
N THR A 183 1.80 0.78 5.46
CA THR A 183 3.01 0.93 4.64
C THR A 183 4.22 1.10 5.54
N SER A 184 5.33 0.44 5.21
CA SER A 184 6.58 0.49 5.99
C SER A 184 7.52 1.60 5.52
N VAL A 185 7.47 1.91 4.23
CA VAL A 185 8.30 2.90 3.57
C VAL A 185 7.50 4.17 3.35
N LEU A 186 6.36 4.08 2.64
CA LEU A 186 5.61 5.26 2.21
C LEU A 186 5.21 6.18 3.37
N ARG A 187 4.79 5.64 4.53
CA ARG A 187 4.46 6.45 5.72
C ARG A 187 5.61 7.32 6.25
N ASN A 188 6.86 6.94 5.93
CA ASN A 188 8.06 7.65 6.35
C ASN A 188 8.60 8.58 5.24
N LEU A 189 8.05 8.52 4.02
CA LEU A 189 8.40 9.39 2.89
C LEU A 189 7.66 10.73 2.96
N THR A 190 7.97 11.55 3.96
CA THR A 190 7.25 12.82 4.15
C THR A 190 7.49 13.83 3.05
N SER A 191 8.59 13.71 2.30
CA SER A 191 8.91 14.58 1.15
C SER A 191 8.18 14.19 -0.13
N LEU A 192 7.79 12.93 -0.31
CA LEU A 192 7.11 12.46 -1.53
C LEU A 192 5.64 12.91 -1.52
N PRO A 193 5.18 13.81 -2.41
CA PRO A 193 3.79 14.21 -2.51
C PRO A 193 2.83 13.00 -2.54
N LEU A 194 1.94 12.93 -1.56
CA LEU A 194 0.97 11.84 -1.43
C LEU A 194 -0.46 12.40 -1.47
N LEU A 195 -1.11 12.21 -2.61
CA LEU A 195 -2.48 12.65 -2.85
C LEU A 195 -3.43 11.48 -2.99
N HIS A 196 -4.72 11.75 -2.83
CA HIS A 196 -5.77 10.76 -3.02
C HIS A 196 -7.01 11.41 -3.60
N VAL A 197 -7.43 10.98 -4.79
CA VAL A 197 -8.70 11.35 -5.41
C VAL A 197 -9.73 10.28 -5.04
N GLU A 198 -10.68 10.65 -4.18
CA GLU A 198 -11.78 9.78 -3.74
C GLU A 198 -13.05 10.12 -4.53
N ARG A 199 -13.66 9.11 -5.17
CA ARG A 199 -14.99 9.21 -5.79
C ARG A 199 -15.13 10.39 -6.75
N LEU A 200 -14.21 10.48 -7.72
CA LEU A 200 -14.30 11.46 -8.80
C LEU A 200 -15.69 11.43 -9.46
N GLY A 201 -16.31 12.60 -9.59
CA GLY A 201 -17.64 12.78 -10.19
C GLY A 201 -18.82 12.65 -9.21
N GLU A 202 -18.58 12.25 -7.96
CA GLU A 202 -19.63 12.12 -6.95
C GLU A 202 -19.75 13.37 -6.07
N ALA A 203 -20.95 13.63 -5.55
CA ALA A 203 -21.21 14.79 -4.69
C ALA A 203 -20.41 14.79 -3.37
N ASP A 204 -20.02 13.60 -2.89
CA ASP A 204 -19.19 13.40 -1.70
C ASP A 204 -17.72 13.09 -2.04
N GLY A 205 -17.31 13.29 -3.29
CA GLY A 205 -15.94 13.13 -3.75
C GLY A 205 -15.02 14.26 -3.26
N ALA A 206 -13.75 13.94 -3.03
CA ALA A 206 -12.75 14.91 -2.57
C ALA A 206 -11.33 14.56 -3.02
N ILE A 207 -10.47 15.57 -3.05
CA ILE A 207 -9.02 15.42 -3.17
C ILE A 207 -8.44 15.50 -1.76
N LEU A 208 -7.72 14.47 -1.34
CA LEU A 208 -7.10 14.37 -0.05
C LEU A 208 -5.60 14.57 -0.15
N VAL A 209 -5.08 15.41 0.73
CA VAL A 209 -3.65 15.69 0.87
C VAL A 209 -3.16 15.01 2.14
N TRP A 210 -2.35 13.96 2.01
CA TRP A 210 -1.89 13.14 3.14
C TRP A 210 -0.60 13.67 3.79
N ASN A 211 0.17 14.50 3.08
CA ASN A 211 1.37 15.16 3.59
C ASN A 211 1.52 16.58 3.04
N GLU A 212 2.42 17.36 3.62
CA GLU A 212 2.52 18.80 3.34
C GLU A 212 3.05 19.12 1.94
N THR A 213 3.77 18.20 1.29
CA THR A 213 4.46 18.44 0.01
C THR A 213 3.55 18.37 -1.23
N GLY A 214 2.29 17.95 -1.09
CA GLY A 214 1.37 17.76 -2.20
C GLY A 214 0.56 18.98 -2.67
N SER A 215 0.79 20.18 -2.15
CA SER A 215 -0.09 21.34 -2.38
C SER A 215 -0.24 21.73 -3.85
N VAL A 216 0.87 21.88 -4.60
CA VAL A 216 0.84 22.30 -6.02
C VAL A 216 0.03 21.35 -6.89
N LEU A 217 0.25 20.05 -6.74
CA LEU A 217 -0.51 19.03 -7.45
C LEU A 217 -1.98 19.00 -7.02
N ALA A 218 -2.27 19.21 -5.73
CA ALA A 218 -3.62 19.22 -5.21
C ALA A 218 -4.43 20.41 -5.74
N ASP A 219 -3.83 21.60 -5.81
CA ASP A 219 -4.47 22.80 -6.34
C ASP A 219 -4.79 22.65 -7.83
N PHE A 220 -3.85 22.10 -8.62
CA PHE A 220 -4.10 21.75 -10.00
C PHE A 220 -5.28 20.77 -10.15
N LEU A 221 -5.26 19.65 -9.41
CA LEU A 221 -6.33 18.65 -9.48
C LEU A 221 -7.68 19.22 -9.03
N LYS A 222 -7.69 20.14 -8.06
CA LYS A 222 -8.91 20.81 -7.60
C LYS A 222 -9.56 21.61 -8.72
N GLU A 223 -8.76 22.39 -9.45
CA GLU A 223 -9.25 23.18 -10.58
C GLU A 223 -9.71 22.27 -11.72
N GLU A 224 -8.88 21.29 -12.10
CA GLU A 224 -9.12 20.37 -13.21
C GLU A 224 -10.34 19.46 -12.98
N LEU A 225 -10.52 18.98 -11.75
CA LEU A 225 -11.56 18.00 -11.42
C LEU A 225 -12.79 18.67 -10.77
N MET A 226 -12.72 19.96 -10.44
CA MET A 226 -13.75 20.70 -9.70
C MET A 226 -14.13 20.03 -8.38
N MET A 227 -13.14 19.53 -7.64
CA MET A 227 -13.34 18.80 -6.38
C MET A 227 -12.74 19.55 -5.19
N PRO A 228 -13.36 19.53 -4.01
CA PRO A 228 -12.80 20.16 -2.82
C PRO A 228 -11.53 19.45 -2.35
N ILE A 229 -10.58 20.22 -1.79
CA ILE A 229 -9.42 19.68 -1.08
C ILE A 229 -9.80 19.47 0.38
N VAL A 230 -9.52 18.28 0.91
CA VAL A 230 -9.75 17.90 2.30
C VAL A 230 -8.43 17.44 2.92
N ARG A 231 -8.12 17.93 4.12
CA ARG A 231 -7.05 17.38 4.95
C ARG A 231 -7.68 16.47 5.99
N PRO A 232 -7.59 15.14 5.82
CA PRO A 232 -8.33 14.23 6.68
C PRO A 232 -7.72 14.15 8.08
N SER A 233 -8.53 14.41 9.12
CA SER A 233 -8.19 14.09 10.51
C SER A 233 -8.71 12.70 10.87
N ILE A 234 -7.98 11.65 10.49
CA ILE A 234 -8.42 10.27 10.70
C ILE A 234 -7.82 9.70 11.97
N SER A 235 -8.69 9.41 12.94
CA SER A 235 -8.36 8.53 14.04
C SER A 235 -8.73 7.09 13.65
N LEU A 236 -7.72 6.26 13.41
CA LEU A 236 -7.94 4.82 13.26
C LEU A 236 -8.39 4.27 14.61
N LYS A 237 -9.63 3.76 14.68
CA LYS A 237 -10.14 3.16 15.92
C LYS A 237 -9.25 1.98 16.31
N LYS A 238 -8.69 2.07 17.52
CA LYS A 238 -7.85 1.05 18.11
C LYS A 238 -8.66 -0.20 18.43
N THR A 239 -8.02 -1.34 18.26
CA THR A 239 -8.53 -2.62 18.74
C THR A 239 -8.66 -2.60 20.27
N THR A 240 -9.77 -3.12 20.78
CA THR A 240 -9.98 -3.34 22.21
C THR A 240 -9.59 -4.78 22.53
N ASN A 241 -8.73 -4.97 23.53
CA ASN A 241 -8.30 -6.30 23.95
C ASN A 241 -9.09 -6.71 25.20
N ILE A 242 -9.73 -7.87 25.14
CA ILE A 242 -10.46 -8.48 26.25
C ILE A 242 -9.93 -9.91 26.44
N GLY A 243 -9.00 -10.09 27.39
CA GLY A 243 -8.28 -11.35 27.55
C GLY A 243 -7.46 -11.69 26.30
N GLU A 244 -7.63 -12.91 25.76
CA GLU A 244 -6.99 -13.35 24.50
C GLU A 244 -7.72 -12.87 23.23
N ARG A 245 -8.82 -12.13 23.38
CA ARG A 245 -9.64 -11.67 22.26
C ARG A 245 -9.35 -10.23 21.90
N GLU A 246 -9.23 -10.01 20.61
CA GLU A 246 -9.16 -8.70 19.99
C GLU A 246 -10.52 -8.34 19.41
N LEU A 247 -11.03 -7.14 19.68
CA LEU A 247 -12.29 -6.63 19.15
C LEU A 247 -12.04 -5.33 18.39
N ARG A 248 -12.55 -5.25 17.15
CA ARG A 248 -12.46 -4.02 16.36
C ARG A 248 -13.78 -3.74 15.65
N GLN A 249 -14.30 -2.53 15.85
CA GLN A 249 -15.49 -2.06 15.14
C GLN A 249 -15.16 -1.83 13.66
N ILE A 250 -16.02 -2.32 12.78
CA ILE A 250 -15.99 -1.99 11.35
C ILE A 250 -16.63 -0.62 11.16
N GLN A 251 -15.88 0.33 10.63
CA GLN A 251 -16.39 1.69 10.38
C GLN A 251 -17.20 1.73 9.09
N TYR A 252 -18.29 2.50 9.12
CA TYR A 252 -19.20 2.70 7.97
C TYR A 252 -19.86 1.42 7.44
N ALA A 253 -20.07 0.42 8.31
CA ALA A 253 -20.83 -0.77 7.96
C ALA A 253 -22.31 -0.43 7.71
N MET A 254 -22.93 -1.09 6.74
CA MET A 254 -24.37 -1.03 6.50
C MET A 254 -24.93 -2.44 6.32
N PRO A 255 -26.19 -2.70 6.72
CA PRO A 255 -26.84 -3.97 6.44
C PRO A 255 -26.78 -4.34 4.95
N GLY A 256 -26.34 -5.56 4.66
CA GLY A 256 -26.17 -6.07 3.29
C GLY A 256 -24.76 -5.95 2.74
N ASP A 257 -23.92 -5.03 3.25
CA ASP A 257 -22.55 -4.87 2.78
C ASP A 257 -21.72 -6.14 3.01
N ALA A 258 -20.88 -6.50 2.05
CA ALA A 258 -19.88 -7.54 2.22
C ALA A 258 -18.71 -7.04 3.08
N ILE A 259 -18.25 -7.86 4.03
CA ILE A 259 -17.10 -7.57 4.87
C ILE A 259 -15.84 -8.13 4.20
N VAL A 260 -14.85 -7.28 3.95
CA VAL A 260 -13.57 -7.64 3.35
C VAL A 260 -12.43 -7.33 4.30
N VAL A 261 -11.59 -8.33 4.58
CA VAL A 261 -10.40 -8.21 5.43
C VAL A 261 -9.17 -8.63 4.64
N ASN A 262 -8.17 -7.75 4.56
CA ASN A 262 -6.94 -7.96 3.79
C ASN A 262 -7.21 -8.47 2.35
N GLY A 263 -8.23 -7.91 1.70
CA GLY A 263 -8.64 -8.27 0.34
C GLY A 263 -9.55 -9.50 0.23
N VAL A 264 -9.79 -10.25 1.31
CA VAL A 264 -10.65 -11.44 1.30
C VAL A 264 -12.04 -11.12 1.83
N LYS A 265 -13.09 -11.41 1.05
CA LYS A 265 -14.49 -11.34 1.53
C LYS A 265 -14.73 -12.44 2.57
N ILE A 266 -15.05 -12.06 3.81
CA ILE A 266 -15.19 -12.98 4.95
C ILE A 266 -16.61 -13.07 5.53
N GLY A 267 -17.49 -12.15 5.17
CA GLY A 267 -18.78 -12.02 5.83
C GLY A 267 -19.70 -11.01 5.15
N THR A 268 -20.85 -10.79 5.78
CA THR A 268 -21.84 -9.77 5.41
C THR A 268 -22.30 -9.05 6.67
N CYS A 269 -22.47 -7.74 6.60
CA CYS A 269 -23.02 -6.92 7.67
C CYS A 269 -24.53 -7.17 7.78
N LEU A 270 -25.03 -7.37 9.00
CA LEU A 270 -26.47 -7.48 9.28
C LEU A 270 -26.99 -6.23 10.01
N ALA A 271 -26.09 -5.40 10.53
CA ALA A 271 -26.37 -4.15 11.22
C ALA A 271 -25.35 -3.08 10.82
N GLU A 272 -25.56 -1.83 11.26
CA GLU A 272 -24.58 -0.75 11.12
C GLU A 272 -23.46 -0.83 12.17
N GLN A 273 -23.74 -1.45 13.32
CA GLN A 273 -22.75 -1.70 14.36
C GLN A 273 -22.21 -3.12 14.24
N VAL A 274 -21.10 -3.25 13.52
CA VAL A 274 -20.45 -4.54 13.28
C VAL A 274 -19.07 -4.56 13.94
N TYR A 275 -18.75 -5.67 14.60
CA TYR A 275 -17.45 -5.89 15.24
C TYR A 275 -16.84 -7.19 14.75
N LEU A 276 -15.55 -7.16 14.41
CA LEU A 276 -14.75 -8.37 14.25
C LEU A 276 -14.16 -8.76 15.60
N VAL A 277 -14.24 -10.05 15.92
CA VAL A 277 -13.56 -10.64 17.06
C VAL A 277 -12.53 -11.63 16.56
N ALA A 278 -11.28 -11.47 17.00
CA ALA A 278 -10.21 -12.38 16.67
C ALA A 278 -9.55 -12.97 17.92
N GLU A 279 -9.09 -14.22 17.79
CA GLU A 279 -8.34 -14.93 18.81
C GLU A 279 -7.19 -15.65 18.14
N LYS A 280 -5.96 -15.49 18.66
CA LYS A 280 -4.74 -16.13 18.14
C LYS A 280 -4.59 -15.97 16.62
N GLY A 281 -4.83 -14.75 16.14
CA GLY A 281 -4.70 -14.38 14.73
C GLY A 281 -5.78 -14.93 13.78
N ARG A 282 -6.88 -15.47 14.32
CA ARG A 282 -8.03 -15.95 13.54
C ARG A 282 -9.28 -15.17 13.90
N ILE A 283 -10.08 -14.79 12.90
CA ILE A 283 -11.40 -14.21 13.12
C ILE A 283 -12.33 -15.34 13.56
N VAL A 284 -12.83 -15.25 14.79
CA VAL A 284 -13.69 -16.26 15.42
C VAL A 284 -15.17 -15.88 15.38
N GLU A 285 -15.48 -14.58 15.32
CA GLU A 285 -16.84 -14.08 15.37
C GLU A 285 -16.98 -12.74 14.62
N ILE A 286 -18.17 -12.50 14.09
CA ILE A 286 -18.59 -11.22 13.52
C ILE A 286 -19.88 -10.79 14.23
N ILE A 287 -19.77 -9.94 15.25
CA ILE A 287 -20.93 -9.42 15.97
C ILE A 287 -21.63 -8.40 15.07
N GLY A 288 -22.96 -8.50 14.94
CA GLY A 288 -23.73 -7.67 14.01
C GLY A 288 -23.55 -8.07 12.53
N GLY A 289 -22.98 -9.24 12.26
CA GLY A 289 -22.78 -9.74 10.90
C GLY A 289 -22.90 -11.27 10.79
N LYS A 290 -22.75 -11.76 9.56
CA LYS A 290 -22.76 -13.19 9.23
C LYS A 290 -21.44 -13.58 8.59
N ALA A 291 -20.75 -14.56 9.18
CA ALA A 291 -19.51 -15.08 8.62
C ALA A 291 -19.75 -15.98 7.40
N LEU A 292 -18.85 -15.92 6.43
CA LEU A 292 -18.75 -16.82 5.29
C LEU A 292 -17.68 -17.89 5.55
N LYS A 293 -17.73 -19.01 4.81
CA LYS A 293 -16.72 -20.08 4.92
C LYS A 293 -15.29 -19.58 4.67
N SER A 294 -15.13 -18.54 3.86
CA SER A 294 -13.85 -17.89 3.55
C SER A 294 -13.16 -17.25 4.76
N VAL A 295 -13.87 -16.96 5.86
CA VAL A 295 -13.27 -16.42 7.08
C VAL A 295 -12.11 -17.29 7.59
N LYS A 296 -12.22 -18.62 7.41
CA LYS A 296 -11.20 -19.60 7.82
C LYS A 296 -9.88 -19.48 7.02
N LYS A 297 -9.91 -18.82 5.85
CA LYS A 297 -8.74 -18.60 4.99
C LYS A 297 -7.92 -17.39 5.45
N VAL A 298 -8.51 -16.50 6.25
CA VAL A 298 -7.85 -15.28 6.71
C VAL A 298 -7.08 -15.58 7.98
N ARG A 299 -5.76 -15.33 7.94
CA ARG A 299 -4.93 -15.19 9.12
C ARG A 299 -4.42 -13.76 9.20
N ILE A 300 -4.47 -13.20 10.39
CA ILE A 300 -4.00 -11.86 10.70
C ILE A 300 -3.06 -11.96 11.89
N ASP A 301 -2.07 -11.07 11.96
CA ASP A 301 -1.24 -10.96 13.15
C ASP A 301 -2.04 -10.31 14.30
N SER A 302 -2.84 -9.28 13.95
CA SER A 302 -3.75 -8.58 14.85
C SER A 302 -4.87 -7.92 14.05
N LEU A 303 -6.05 -7.71 14.66
CA LEU A 303 -7.10 -6.86 14.12
C LEU A 303 -6.68 -5.39 14.03
N ASP A 304 -5.72 -4.96 14.84
CA ASP A 304 -5.17 -3.61 14.70
C ASP A 304 -4.54 -3.45 13.32
N SER A 305 -3.72 -4.42 12.91
CA SER A 305 -2.99 -4.40 11.64
C SER A 305 -3.81 -4.77 10.41
N ALA A 306 -5.02 -5.28 10.58
CA ALA A 306 -5.89 -5.65 9.46
C ALA A 306 -6.40 -4.44 8.67
N ILE A 307 -6.42 -4.54 7.34
CA ILE A 307 -7.13 -3.58 6.47
C ILE A 307 -8.55 -4.10 6.28
N ILE A 308 -9.54 -3.36 6.79
CA ILE A 308 -10.94 -3.77 6.80
C ILE A 308 -11.75 -2.76 5.98
N LYS A 309 -12.60 -3.26 5.07
CA LYS A 309 -13.60 -2.44 4.38
C LYS A 309 -14.93 -3.17 4.24
N THR A 310 -15.96 -2.38 3.96
CA THR A 310 -17.26 -2.89 3.50
C THR A 310 -17.48 -2.49 2.05
N VAL A 311 -18.20 -3.33 1.30
CA VAL A 311 -18.46 -3.19 -0.15
C VAL A 311 -19.87 -3.63 -0.48
#